data_AF-A0A977IG06-F1
#
_entry.id   AF-A0A977IG06-F1
#
_cell.length_a   1.000
_cell.length_b   1.000
_cell.length_c   1.000
_cell.angle_alpha   90.00
_cell.angle_beta   90.00
_cell.angle_gamma   90.00
#
_symmetry.space_group_name_H-M   'P 1'
#
loop_
_entity.id
_entity.type
_entity.pdbx_description
1 polymer ?
#
loop_
_entity_poly.entity_id
_entity_poly.type
_entity_poly.pdbx_seq_one_letter_code
_entity_poly.pdbx_strand_id
1 'polypeptide(L)'
;MAISLGAPIVFFIYDSSTSGVLFSFTSFLFLSIWASGFSLDVWTTYKFYAADRGNFSVNETNAVFSRLVEQFGFRKGLAVQLVLVEIPAAMVLAVLLYPVYHTFTEYGSTGIVAVLNLSVSSLSYLPAALCLFGVVHMIDAFVNLNVERKENQSRVKR
;
A
#
# COMPACT_ATOMS: atom_id res chain seq x y z
N MET A 1 -30.17 -18.28 5.23
CA MET A 1 -28.87 -18.54 4.60
C MET A 1 -28.75 -17.64 3.38
N ALA A 2 -27.99 -16.55 3.50
CA ALA A 2 -27.60 -15.70 2.38
C ALA A 2 -26.26 -15.06 2.78
N ILE A 3 -25.19 -15.49 2.13
CA ILE A 3 -23.86 -14.90 2.25
C ILE A 3 -23.82 -13.80 1.20
N SER A 4 -23.90 -12.54 1.64
CA SER A 4 -23.65 -11.37 0.79
C SER A 4 -22.19 -10.95 0.95
N LEU A 5 -21.32 -11.54 0.14
CA LEU A 5 -19.97 -11.03 -0.13
C LEU A 5 -20.11 -9.91 -1.18
N GLY A 6 -20.43 -8.69 -0.75
CA GLY A 6 -20.86 -7.64 -1.68
C GLY A 6 -20.52 -6.19 -1.28
N ALA A 7 -19.60 -5.97 -0.33
CA ALA A 7 -19.12 -4.63 -0.02
C ALA A 7 -17.58 -4.62 -0.08
N PRO A 8 -16.94 -3.58 -0.64
CA PRO A 8 -15.51 -3.40 -0.46
C PRO A 8 -15.26 -3.25 1.04
N ILE A 9 -14.63 -4.26 1.64
CA ILE A 9 -14.18 -4.19 3.03
C ILE A 9 -13.01 -3.23 3.04
N VAL A 10 -13.31 -1.93 3.12
CA VAL A 10 -12.35 -0.91 3.50
C VAL A 10 -12.31 -0.96 5.03
N PHE A 11 -11.25 -1.57 5.59
CA PHE A 11 -11.02 -1.54 7.02
C PHE A 11 -10.68 -0.12 7.44
N PHE A 12 -11.70 0.67 7.76
CA PHE A 12 -11.54 1.88 8.54
C PHE A 12 -11.54 1.48 10.02
N ILE A 13 -10.34 1.22 10.57
CA ILE A 13 -10.18 1.14 12.02
C ILE A 13 -10.29 2.58 12.55
N TYR A 14 -11.51 2.97 12.94
CA TYR A 14 -11.77 4.18 13.70
C TYR A 14 -11.69 3.86 15.19
N ASP A 15 -10.97 4.67 15.95
CA ASP A 15 -11.05 4.67 17.41
C ASP A 15 -11.52 6.04 17.90
N SER A 16 -12.65 6.04 18.59
CA SER A 16 -13.25 7.22 19.24
C SER A 16 -12.70 7.46 20.65
N SER A 17 -11.67 6.74 21.10
CA SER A 17 -11.15 6.86 22.46
C SER A 17 -10.23 8.08 22.63
N THR A 18 -10.46 8.85 23.68
CA THR A 18 -9.64 9.97 24.17
C THR A 18 -8.22 9.59 24.60
N SER A 19 -7.75 8.38 24.30
CA SER A 19 -6.45 7.87 24.70
C SER A 19 -5.51 7.81 23.50
N GLY A 20 -4.54 8.73 23.42
CA GLY A 20 -3.53 8.77 22.35
C GLY A 20 -2.71 7.46 22.18
N VAL A 21 -2.86 6.51 23.11
CA VAL A 21 -2.23 5.19 23.10
C VAL A 21 -2.81 4.27 21.99
N LEU A 22 -4.13 4.25 21.78
CA LEU A 22 -4.73 3.40 20.75
C LEU A 22 -4.56 3.96 19.32
N PHE A 23 -4.64 5.30 19.16
CA PHE A 23 -4.29 5.96 17.89
C PHE A 23 -2.84 5.64 17.47
N SER A 24 -1.93 5.56 18.44
CA SER A 24 -0.54 5.18 18.22
C SER A 24 -0.39 3.71 17.81
N PHE A 25 -1.19 2.81 18.37
CA PHE A 25 -1.15 1.38 18.03
C PHE A 25 -1.70 1.08 16.63
N THR A 26 -2.85 1.64 16.25
CA THR A 26 -3.41 1.46 14.90
C THR A 26 -2.50 2.05 13.83
N SER A 27 -1.95 3.24 14.08
CA SER A 27 -0.97 3.86 13.17
C SER A 27 0.29 3.02 13.02
N PHE A 28 0.78 2.43 14.12
CA PHE A 28 1.91 1.51 14.08
C PHE A 28 1.61 0.23 13.29
N LEU A 29 0.42 -0.35 13.44
CA LEU A 29 0.00 -1.52 12.66
C LEU A 29 -0.07 -1.20 11.16
N PHE A 30 -0.68 -0.08 10.80
CA PHE A 30 -0.79 0.37 9.41
C PHE A 30 0.57 0.64 8.78
N LEU A 31 1.47 1.31 9.50
CA LEU A 31 2.84 1.51 9.05
C LEU A 31 3.59 0.17 8.91
N SER A 32 3.35 -0.79 9.79
CA SER A 32 3.95 -2.13 9.73
C SER A 32 3.46 -2.92 8.51
N ILE A 33 2.16 -2.83 8.18
CA ILE A 33 1.58 -3.43 6.97
C ILE A 33 2.22 -2.79 5.72
N TRP A 34 2.34 -1.47 5.68
CA TRP A 34 3.04 -0.78 4.60
C TRP A 34 4.49 -1.24 4.45
N ALA A 35 5.27 -1.18 5.54
CA ALA A 35 6.68 -1.50 5.52
C ALA A 35 6.93 -2.96 5.12
N SER A 36 6.12 -3.90 5.61
CA SER A 36 6.23 -5.31 5.27
C SER A 36 5.82 -5.60 3.82
N GLY A 37 4.68 -5.06 3.36
CA GLY A 37 4.22 -5.19 1.98
C GLY A 37 5.24 -4.63 0.99
N PHE A 38 5.67 -3.39 1.20
CA PHE A 38 6.68 -2.73 0.38
C PHE A 38 8.02 -3.50 0.36
N SER A 39 8.50 -3.94 1.53
CA SER A 39 9.75 -4.70 1.60
C SER A 39 9.66 -6.03 0.85
N LEU A 40 8.51 -6.71 0.94
CA LEU A 40 8.28 -7.96 0.24
C LEU A 40 8.24 -7.75 -1.27
N ASP A 41 7.51 -6.74 -1.75
CA ASP A 41 7.46 -6.38 -3.16
C ASP A 41 8.87 -6.07 -3.69
N VAL A 42 9.58 -5.13 -3.06
CA VAL A 42 10.96 -4.78 -3.43
C VAL A 42 11.87 -6.00 -3.48
N TRP A 43 11.77 -6.91 -2.50
CA TRP A 43 12.57 -8.12 -2.46
C TRP A 43 12.25 -9.05 -3.63
N THR A 44 10.96 -9.31 -3.90
CA THR A 44 10.54 -10.16 -5.02
C THR A 44 10.94 -9.56 -6.37
N THR A 45 10.74 -8.26 -6.56
CA THR A 45 11.12 -7.52 -7.76
C THR A 45 12.64 -7.48 -7.94
N TYR A 46 13.41 -7.36 -6.85
CA TYR A 46 14.86 -7.47 -6.91
C TYR A 46 15.34 -8.86 -7.35
N LYS A 47 14.65 -9.93 -6.94
CA LYS A 47 14.98 -11.29 -7.42
C LYS A 47 14.80 -11.41 -8.92
N PHE A 48 13.71 -10.88 -9.48
CA PHE A 48 13.49 -10.84 -10.93
C PHE A 48 14.56 -10.03 -11.65
N TYR A 49 14.86 -8.83 -11.14
CA TYR A 49 15.96 -8.01 -11.65
C TYR A 49 17.31 -8.75 -11.61
N ALA A 50 17.62 -9.44 -10.50
CA ALA A 50 18.89 -10.15 -10.35
C ALA A 50 18.99 -11.38 -11.26
N ALA A 51 17.87 -12.03 -11.57
CA ALA A 51 17.82 -13.21 -12.44
C ALA A 51 18.04 -12.85 -13.92
N ASP A 52 17.47 -11.74 -14.39
CA ASP A 52 17.64 -11.28 -15.77
C ASP A 52 17.68 -9.74 -15.86
N ARG A 53 18.85 -9.17 -15.58
CA ARG A 53 19.06 -7.71 -15.63
C ARG A 53 18.86 -7.13 -17.02
N GLY A 54 19.19 -7.90 -18.05
CA GLY A 54 19.16 -7.45 -19.45
C GLY A 54 17.74 -7.23 -19.96
N ASN A 55 16.80 -8.07 -19.50
CA ASN A 55 15.40 -7.99 -19.92
C ASN A 55 14.46 -7.48 -18.82
N PHE A 56 14.99 -6.99 -17.69
CA PHE A 56 14.16 -6.47 -16.60
C PHE A 56 13.16 -5.40 -17.08
N SER A 57 13.60 -4.49 -17.96
CA SER A 57 12.74 -3.40 -18.42
C SER A 57 11.55 -3.86 -19.27
N VAL A 58 11.65 -5.03 -19.89
CA VAL A 58 10.60 -5.66 -20.70
C VAL A 58 9.63 -6.46 -19.83
N ASN A 59 10.13 -7.06 -18.76
CA ASN A 59 9.37 -7.93 -17.87
C ASN A 59 8.69 -7.19 -16.71
N GLU A 60 9.20 -6.02 -16.34
CA GLU A 60 8.65 -5.19 -15.28
C GLU A 60 7.36 -4.49 -15.74
N THR A 61 6.25 -4.79 -15.06
CA THR A 61 4.93 -4.23 -15.38
C THR A 61 4.85 -2.73 -15.11
N ASN A 62 5.60 -2.25 -14.12
CA ASN A 62 5.64 -0.83 -13.80
C ASN A 62 6.60 -0.08 -14.74
N ALA A 63 6.05 0.53 -15.80
CA ALA A 63 6.83 1.26 -16.80
C ALA A 63 7.65 2.43 -16.21
N VAL A 64 7.16 3.07 -15.14
CA VAL A 64 7.90 4.15 -14.48
C VAL A 64 9.10 3.57 -13.75
N PHE A 65 8.89 2.54 -12.94
CA PHE A 65 9.97 1.89 -12.20
C PHE A 65 10.99 1.25 -13.14
N SER A 66 10.54 0.57 -14.19
CA SER A 66 11.37 0.01 -15.27
C SER A 66 12.34 1.05 -15.84
N ARG A 67 11.84 2.23 -16.23
CA ARG A 67 12.67 3.33 -16.74
C ARG A 67 13.65 3.87 -15.68
N LEU A 68 13.21 3.98 -14.44
CA LEU A 68 14.08 4.44 -13.34
C LEU A 68 15.22 3.44 -13.06
N VAL A 69 14.94 2.14 -13.13
CA VAL A 69 15.95 1.09 -12.99
C VAL A 69 16.91 1.09 -14.19
N GLU A 70 16.42 1.29 -15.41
CA GLU A 70 17.25 1.40 -16.61
C GLU A 70 18.21 2.60 -16.54
N GLN A 71 17.73 3.76 -16.08
CA GLN A 71 18.54 4.98 -16.00
C GLN A 71 19.52 5.00 -14.83
N PHE A 72 19.10 4.53 -13.65
CA PHE A 72 19.85 4.74 -12.40
C PHE A 72 20.34 3.44 -11.75
N GLY A 73 19.90 2.27 -12.23
CA GLY A 73 20.08 0.98 -11.58
C GLY A 73 19.12 0.79 -10.41
N PHE A 74 18.89 -0.48 -10.02
CA PHE A 74 17.80 -0.86 -9.10
C PHE A 74 17.74 -0.03 -7.80
N ARG A 75 18.86 0.10 -7.08
CA ARG A 75 18.88 0.79 -5.77
C ARG A 75 18.52 2.28 -5.88
N LYS A 76 19.10 2.97 -6.87
CA LYS A 76 18.84 4.40 -7.07
C LYS A 76 17.46 4.61 -7.69
N GLY A 77 17.06 3.76 -8.63
CA GLY A 77 15.71 3.76 -9.21
C GLY A 77 14.63 3.58 -8.14
N LEU A 78 14.84 2.67 -7.18
CA LEU A 78 13.95 2.48 -6.03
C LEU A 78 13.89 3.71 -5.13
N ALA A 79 15.03 4.33 -4.83
CA ALA A 79 15.04 5.56 -4.02
C ALA A 79 14.28 6.70 -4.72
N VAL A 80 14.45 6.84 -6.04
CA VAL A 80 13.74 7.86 -6.84
C VAL A 80 12.24 7.55 -6.91
N GLN A 81 11.86 6.28 -7.12
CA GLN A 81 10.47 5.83 -7.09
C GLN A 81 9.80 6.14 -5.74
N LEU A 82 10.52 5.89 -4.63
CA LEU A 82 10.01 6.15 -3.29
C LEU A 82 9.73 7.65 -3.09
N VAL A 83 10.67 8.51 -3.46
CA VAL A 83 10.60 9.95 -3.23
C VAL A 83 9.63 10.66 -4.18
N LEU A 84 9.58 10.25 -5.45
CA LEU A 84 8.81 10.95 -6.48
C LEU A 84 7.44 10.33 -6.75
N VAL A 85 7.23 9.06 -6.41
CA VAL A 85 5.97 8.36 -6.69
C VAL A 85 5.30 7.92 -5.40
N GLU A 86 5.94 7.09 -4.58
CA GLU A 86 5.29 6.50 -3.39
C GLU A 86 4.85 7.56 -2.37
N ILE A 87 5.76 8.44 -1.93
CA ILE A 87 5.43 9.47 -0.93
C ILE A 87 4.37 10.44 -1.47
N PRO A 88 4.51 11.02 -2.68
CA PRO A 88 3.48 11.90 -3.22
C PRO A 88 2.14 11.19 -3.43
N ALA A 89 2.13 9.94 -3.88
CA ALA A 89 0.89 9.19 -4.08
C ALA A 89 0.19 8.88 -2.74
N ALA A 90 0.94 8.53 -1.69
CA ALA A 90 0.41 8.38 -0.33
C ALA A 90 -0.19 9.69 0.20
N MET A 91 0.46 10.83 -0.05
CA MET A 91 -0.07 12.15 0.34
C MET A 91 -1.36 12.50 -0.42
N VAL A 92 -1.37 12.31 -1.74
CA VAL A 92 -2.57 12.55 -2.56
C VAL A 92 -3.72 11.64 -2.12
N LEU A 93 -3.43 10.36 -1.88
CA LEU A 93 -4.43 9.41 -1.41
C LEU A 93 -4.97 9.78 -0.02
N ALA A 94 -4.13 10.23 0.91
CA ALA A 94 -4.57 10.71 2.22
C ALA A 94 -5.52 11.93 2.09
N VAL A 95 -5.23 12.85 1.16
CA VAL A 95 -6.10 14.00 0.86
C VAL A 95 -7.40 13.56 0.19
N LEU A 96 -7.37 12.60 -0.73
CA LEU A 96 -8.56 12.12 -1.44
C LEU A 96 -9.49 11.27 -0.56
N LEU A 97 -8.95 10.55 0.41
CA LEU A 97 -9.74 9.76 1.36
C LEU A 97 -10.37 10.62 2.46
N TYR A 98 -9.86 11.84 2.67
CA TYR A 98 -10.39 12.78 3.67
C TYR A 98 -11.90 13.05 3.55
N PRO A 99 -12.46 13.45 2.38
CA PRO A 99 -13.87 13.80 2.27
C PRO A 99 -14.78 12.59 2.44
N VAL A 100 -14.36 11.42 1.94
CA VAL A 100 -15.11 10.17 2.09
C VAL A 100 -15.26 9.87 3.58
N TYR A 101 -14.16 9.95 4.33
CA TYR A 101 -14.16 9.68 5.76
C TYR A 101 -14.96 10.71 6.54
N HIS A 102 -14.77 12.00 6.25
CA HIS A 102 -15.51 13.11 6.85
C HIS A 102 -17.02 12.95 6.70
N THR A 103 -17.46 12.55 5.50
CA THR A 103 -18.88 12.34 5.20
C THR A 103 -19.43 11.13 5.98
N PHE A 104 -18.66 10.04 6.12
CA PHE A 104 -19.06 8.90 6.94
C PHE A 104 -19.21 9.27 8.42
N THR A 105 -18.33 10.11 8.95
CA THR A 105 -18.39 10.55 10.35
C THR A 105 -19.51 11.56 10.62
N GLU A 106 -19.80 12.46 9.68
CA GLU A 106 -20.83 13.49 9.87
C GLU A 106 -22.25 12.98 9.60
N TYR A 107 -22.45 12.14 8.58
CA TYR A 107 -23.78 11.74 8.11
C TYR A 107 -24.18 10.32 8.53
N GLY A 108 -23.26 9.51 9.07
CA GLY A 108 -23.48 8.11 9.42
C GLY A 108 -23.80 7.82 10.89
N SER A 109 -23.65 8.77 11.81
CA SER A 109 -23.86 8.53 13.25
C SER A 109 -25.09 9.24 13.82
N THR A 110 -26.22 8.54 13.92
CA THR A 110 -27.32 8.93 14.82
C THR A 110 -27.04 8.54 16.28
N GLY A 111 -25.78 8.40 16.68
CA GLY A 111 -25.41 7.95 18.02
C GLY A 111 -24.02 8.42 18.44
N ILE A 112 -23.99 9.44 19.29
CA ILE A 112 -22.95 9.65 20.33
C ILE A 112 -21.51 9.79 19.80
N VAL A 113 -21.30 10.32 18.59
CA VAL A 113 -19.96 10.76 18.14
C VAL A 113 -19.95 12.28 18.13
N ALA A 114 -20.12 12.85 19.31
CA ALA A 114 -19.49 14.12 19.62
C ALA A 114 -17.96 13.92 19.65
N VAL A 115 -17.35 13.58 18.52
CA VAL A 115 -15.91 13.67 18.35
C VAL A 115 -15.63 15.09 17.91
N LEU A 116 -15.71 15.95 18.93
CA LEU A 116 -14.81 17.05 19.20
C LEU A 116 -14.51 17.98 18.00
N ASN A 117 -14.85 19.26 18.16
CA ASN A 117 -14.34 20.41 17.41
C ASN A 117 -12.80 20.52 17.46
N LEU A 118 -12.09 19.49 17.01
CA LEU A 118 -10.65 19.44 16.83
C LEU A 118 -10.45 19.40 15.33
N SER A 119 -9.65 20.34 14.83
CA SER A 119 -9.20 20.38 13.45
C SER A 119 -8.41 19.09 13.13
N VAL A 120 -9.12 18.04 12.71
CA VAL A 120 -8.50 16.80 12.23
C VAL A 120 -7.77 17.16 10.93
N SER A 121 -6.44 17.21 11.02
CA SER A 121 -5.58 17.46 9.87
C SER A 121 -5.72 16.34 8.85
N SER A 122 -5.67 16.66 7.56
CA SER A 122 -5.62 15.68 6.48
C SER A 122 -4.46 14.68 6.64
N LEU A 123 -3.41 15.05 7.39
CA LEU A 123 -2.28 14.17 7.70
C LEU A 123 -2.62 13.04 8.68
N SER A 124 -3.69 13.16 9.48
CA SER A 124 -4.13 12.09 10.39
C SER A 124 -4.57 10.82 9.65
N TYR A 125 -4.82 10.90 8.34
CA TYR A 125 -5.23 9.79 7.48
C TYR A 125 -4.08 9.13 6.73
N LEU A 126 -2.86 9.68 6.84
CA LEU A 126 -1.67 9.12 6.18
C LEU A 126 -1.41 7.65 6.56
N PRO A 127 -1.57 7.19 7.83
CA PRO A 127 -1.39 5.79 8.14
C PRO A 127 -2.34 4.87 7.37
N ALA A 128 -3.61 5.25 7.21
CA ALA A 128 -4.59 4.45 6.48
C ALA A 128 -4.25 4.38 4.98
N ALA A 129 -3.82 5.51 4.39
CA ALA A 129 -3.34 5.54 3.01
C ALA A 129 -2.11 4.64 2.81
N LEU A 130 -1.14 4.70 3.72
CA LEU A 130 0.04 3.83 3.71
C LEU A 130 -0.34 2.35 3.85
N CYS A 131 -1.29 2.02 4.73
CA CYS A 131 -1.79 0.65 4.86
C CYS A 131 -2.35 0.11 3.54
N LEU A 132 -3.11 0.93 2.81
CA LEU A 132 -3.65 0.54 1.50
C LEU A 132 -2.52 0.28 0.49
N PHE A 133 -1.51 1.16 0.44
CA PHE A 133 -0.29 0.92 -0.34
C PHE A 133 0.40 -0.39 0.05
N GLY A 134 0.51 -0.68 1.35
CA GLY A 134 1.07 -1.93 1.86
C GLY A 134 0.36 -3.17 1.32
N VAL A 135 -0.97 -3.14 1.29
CA VAL A 135 -1.77 -4.24 0.73
C VAL A 135 -1.53 -4.39 -0.77
N VAL A 136 -1.46 -3.29 -1.53
CA VAL A 136 -1.15 -3.31 -2.97
C VAL A 136 0.21 -3.94 -3.22
N HIS A 137 1.26 -3.50 -2.53
CA HIS A 137 2.59 -4.12 -2.64
C HIS A 137 2.58 -5.60 -2.28
N MET A 138 1.80 -5.99 -1.27
CA MET A 138 1.69 -7.40 -0.91
C MET A 138 1.04 -8.24 -2.02
N ILE A 139 0.04 -7.69 -2.72
CA ILE A 139 -0.57 -8.32 -3.90
C ILE A 139 0.47 -8.47 -5.02
N ASP A 140 1.21 -7.40 -5.33
CA ASP A 140 2.22 -7.41 -6.40
C ASP A 140 3.35 -8.41 -6.09
N ALA A 141 3.79 -8.48 -4.84
CA ALA A 141 4.74 -9.48 -4.38
C ALA A 141 4.22 -10.92 -4.57
N PHE A 142 2.93 -11.18 -4.31
CA PHE A 142 2.35 -12.49 -4.57
C PHE A 142 2.25 -12.82 -6.06
N VAL A 143 1.98 -11.83 -6.91
CA VAL A 143 2.00 -12.00 -8.36
C VAL A 143 3.41 -12.41 -8.81
N ASN A 144 4.43 -11.68 -8.34
CA ASN A 144 5.84 -11.98 -8.57
C ASN A 144 6.20 -13.43 -8.17
N LEU A 145 5.88 -13.84 -6.94
CA LEU A 145 6.15 -15.21 -6.48
C LEU A 145 5.42 -16.28 -7.31
N ASN A 146 4.21 -16.00 -7.77
CA ASN A 146 3.45 -16.91 -8.61
C ASN A 146 4.04 -17.05 -10.02
N VAL A 147 4.57 -15.96 -10.60
CA VAL A 147 5.30 -15.99 -11.87
C VAL A 147 6.55 -16.86 -11.73
N GLU A 148 7.36 -16.63 -10.68
CA GLU A 148 8.58 -17.40 -10.40
C GLU A 148 8.27 -18.90 -10.26
N ARG A 149 7.20 -19.24 -9.53
CA ARG A 149 6.76 -20.63 -9.37
C ARG A 149 6.39 -21.29 -10.70
N LYS A 150 5.67 -20.59 -11.58
CA LYS A 150 5.27 -21.11 -12.90
C LYS A 150 6.49 -21.34 -13.80
N GLU A 151 7.43 -20.40 -13.80
CA GLU A 151 8.66 -20.54 -14.57
C GLU A 151 9.49 -21.75 -14.11
N ASN A 152 9.66 -21.92 -12.80
CA ASN A 152 10.40 -23.06 -12.25
C ASN A 152 9.74 -24.41 -12.60
N GLN A 153 8.40 -24.49 -12.54
CA GLN A 153 7.68 -25.70 -12.96
C GLN A 153 7.84 -26.00 -14.45
N SER A 154 7.92 -24.98 -15.30
CA SER A 154 8.12 -25.16 -16.74
C SER A 154 9.53 -25.68 -17.08
N ARG A 155 10.54 -25.28 -16.30
CA ARG A 155 11.94 -25.72 -16.47
C ARG A 155 12.15 -27.18 -16.07
N VAL A 156 11.46 -27.65 -15.03
CA VAL A 156 11.54 -29.05 -14.58
C VAL A 156 10.89 -30.03 -15.58
N LYS A 157 9.97 -29.55 -16.42
CA LYS A 157 9.28 -30.35 -17.44
C LYS A 157 10.00 -30.43 -18.79
N ARG A 158 11.09 -29.69 -18.97
CA ARG A 158 11.94 -29.72 -20.17
C ARG A 158 13.16 -30.58 -19.91
#